data_AF-A0A1G4JEZ7-F1
#
_entry.id   AF-A0A1G4JEZ7-F1
#
_cell.length_a   1.000
_cell.length_b   1.000
_cell.length_c   1.000
_cell.angle_alpha   90.00
_cell.angle_beta   90.00
_cell.angle_gamma   90.00
#
_symmetry.space_group_name_H-M   'P 1'
#
loop_
_entity.id
_entity.type
_entity.pdbx_description
1 polymer ?
#
loop_
_entity_poly.entity_id
_entity_poly.type
_entity_poly.pdbx_seq_one_letter_code
_entity_poly.pdbx_strand_id
1 'polypeptide(L)'
;MLGEEYIGTWMTSFWRYLLSLFYRKELNIVVVGLQNSGKTSLTRALVSKPFERDTIPTLGVQTERVTLGLNTVHVFDLAGQTRFHHLWHRYLSRADLVIYVLDLSDLSSWSQTKCKLQEVICDTNHDSIPMLIVGNKIDLLSQLEANSTASGRRLSKKTAPDQNTLDNWKFLAPLLRNYEFDDIPTYQLDETNLYVLRNVEILSKELGLDLKNGILHLPNSQIYLDRDLAVFTISCKNGDYIQDVVDWIVQL
;
A
#
# COMPACT_ATOMS: atom_id res chain seq x y z
N MET A 1 -3.15 16.79 38.44
CA MET A 1 -1.76 16.33 38.22
C MET A 1 -1.74 15.08 37.33
N LEU A 2 -2.31 15.15 36.12
CA LEU A 2 -2.27 14.07 35.11
C LEU A 2 -2.05 14.63 33.68
N GLY A 3 -1.93 15.95 33.53
CA GLY A 3 -1.84 16.62 32.22
C GLY A 3 -0.41 16.90 31.75
N GLU A 4 0.59 16.88 32.64
CA GLU A 4 1.96 17.27 32.28
C GLU A 4 2.86 16.10 31.81
N GLU A 5 2.55 14.84 32.17
CA GLU A 5 3.31 13.68 31.69
C GLU A 5 2.97 13.26 30.24
N TYR A 6 1.75 13.57 29.77
CA TYR A 6 1.31 13.23 28.40
C TYR A 6 1.87 14.19 27.33
N ILE A 7 2.10 15.45 27.69
CA ILE A 7 2.63 16.45 26.75
C ILE A 7 4.12 16.17 26.47
N GLY A 8 4.87 15.71 27.47
CA GLY A 8 6.29 15.36 27.32
C GLY A 8 6.55 14.16 26.40
N THR A 9 5.68 13.15 26.41
CA THR A 9 5.83 11.91 25.61
C THR A 9 5.42 12.10 24.14
N TRP A 10 4.37 12.89 23.88
CA TRP A 10 3.98 13.26 22.52
C TRP A 10 5.01 14.19 21.88
N MET A 11 5.49 15.19 22.60
CA MET A 11 6.44 16.17 22.07
C MET A 11 7.82 15.54 21.83
N THR A 12 8.27 14.61 22.67
CA THR A 12 9.51 13.84 22.43
C THR A 12 9.39 12.89 21.24
N SER A 13 8.23 12.27 21.02
CA SER A 13 8.00 11.40 19.86
C SER A 13 7.97 12.20 18.55
N PHE A 14 7.30 13.37 18.57
CA PHE A 14 7.27 14.31 17.45
C PHE A 14 8.65 14.86 17.13
N TRP A 15 9.39 15.34 18.14
CA TRP A 15 10.76 15.80 17.93
C TRP A 15 11.70 14.68 17.52
N ARG A 16 11.51 13.43 17.96
CA ARG A 16 12.33 12.29 17.52
C ARG A 16 12.02 11.87 16.09
N TYR A 17 10.76 11.94 15.67
CA TYR A 17 10.32 11.74 14.29
C TYR A 17 10.87 12.84 13.38
N LEU A 18 10.66 14.11 13.76
CA LEU A 18 11.18 15.27 13.05
C LEU A 18 12.71 15.23 12.98
N LEU A 19 13.40 14.95 14.09
CA LEU A 19 14.85 14.75 14.12
C LEU A 19 15.27 13.55 13.28
N SER A 20 14.49 12.46 13.20
CA SER A 20 14.81 11.29 12.37
C SER A 20 14.73 11.59 10.86
N LEU A 21 13.79 12.44 10.45
CA LEU A 21 13.67 12.94 9.08
C LEU A 21 14.81 13.88 8.71
N PHE A 22 15.33 14.66 9.68
CA PHE A 22 16.47 15.55 9.47
C PHE A 22 17.85 14.87 9.68
N TYR A 23 17.94 13.69 10.30
CA TYR A 23 19.23 13.00 10.56
C TYR A 23 19.59 11.86 9.59
N ARG A 24 18.63 11.25 8.90
CA ARG A 24 18.93 10.14 7.98
C ARG A 24 19.26 10.66 6.59
N LYS A 25 20.53 10.58 6.22
CA LYS A 25 21.03 10.91 4.87
C LYS A 25 20.52 9.95 3.80
N GLU A 26 20.05 8.76 4.19
CA GLU A 26 19.64 7.68 3.29
C GLU A 26 18.33 7.05 3.77
N LEU A 27 17.38 6.86 2.86
CA LEU A 27 16.08 6.21 3.10
C LEU A 27 15.91 5.03 2.14
N ASN A 28 15.56 3.87 2.66
CA ASN A 28 15.42 2.62 1.91
C ASN A 28 13.95 2.22 1.75
N ILE A 29 13.39 2.41 0.57
CA ILE A 29 12.05 1.94 0.19
C ILE A 29 12.18 0.57 -0.46
N VAL A 30 11.47 -0.44 0.03
CA VAL A 30 11.46 -1.79 -0.54
C VAL A 30 10.10 -2.06 -1.17
N VAL A 31 10.09 -2.27 -2.49
CA VAL A 31 8.88 -2.59 -3.27
C VAL A 31 8.82 -4.10 -3.50
N VAL A 32 7.77 -4.74 -2.98
CA VAL A 32 7.57 -6.20 -2.95
C VAL A 32 6.15 -6.59 -3.37
N GLY A 33 5.95 -7.87 -3.67
CA GLY A 33 4.68 -8.39 -4.20
C GLY A 33 4.90 -9.38 -5.36
N LEU A 34 3.84 -10.09 -5.73
CA LEU A 34 3.89 -11.15 -6.74
C LEU A 34 4.35 -10.65 -8.12
N GLN A 35 4.83 -11.55 -8.96
CA GLN A 35 5.18 -11.21 -10.34
C GLN A 35 4.00 -10.55 -11.05
N ASN A 36 4.30 -9.66 -12.01
CA ASN A 36 3.29 -8.94 -12.80
C ASN A 36 2.37 -7.97 -12.01
N SER A 37 2.55 -7.77 -10.71
CA SER A 37 1.73 -6.79 -9.95
C SER A 37 1.98 -5.32 -10.29
N GLY A 38 3.06 -5.03 -11.05
CA GLY A 38 3.41 -3.68 -11.48
C GLY A 38 4.39 -2.94 -10.57
N LYS A 39 5.14 -3.66 -9.73
CA LYS A 39 6.21 -3.11 -8.88
C LYS A 39 7.21 -2.23 -9.63
N THR A 40 7.69 -2.69 -10.79
CA THR A 40 8.62 -1.93 -11.63
C THR A 40 7.98 -0.66 -12.16
N SER A 41 6.72 -0.72 -12.61
CA SER A 41 5.97 0.46 -13.07
C SER A 41 5.75 1.46 -11.94
N LEU A 42 5.41 0.99 -10.73
CA LEU A 42 5.26 1.85 -9.56
C LEU A 42 6.61 2.47 -9.15
N THR A 43 7.67 1.69 -9.11
CA THR A 43 9.03 2.16 -8.81
C THR A 43 9.43 3.28 -9.75
N ARG A 44 9.18 3.10 -11.06
CA ARG A 44 9.41 4.13 -12.07
C ARG A 44 8.58 5.38 -11.82
N ALA A 45 7.29 5.24 -11.50
CA ALA A 45 6.43 6.36 -11.17
C ALA A 45 6.93 7.14 -9.95
N LEU A 46 7.35 6.45 -8.88
CA LEU A 46 7.91 7.06 -7.66
C LEU A 46 9.18 7.88 -7.96
N VAL A 47 10.00 7.43 -8.90
CA VAL A 47 11.23 8.15 -9.32
C VAL A 47 11.01 9.07 -10.52
N SER A 48 9.74 9.39 -10.85
CA SER A 48 9.36 10.28 -11.96
C SER A 48 9.87 9.84 -13.35
N LYS A 49 10.05 8.54 -13.57
CA LYS A 49 10.36 7.96 -14.88
C LYS A 49 9.07 7.69 -15.68
N PRO A 50 9.13 7.76 -17.03
CA PRO A 50 7.96 7.49 -17.86
C PRO A 50 7.49 6.05 -17.70
N PHE A 51 6.17 5.86 -17.81
CA PHE A 51 5.55 4.54 -17.81
C PHE A 51 5.97 3.75 -19.06
N GLU A 52 6.32 2.48 -18.86
CA GLU A 52 6.65 1.53 -19.92
C GLU A 52 5.63 0.40 -19.90
N ARG A 53 5.00 0.13 -21.05
CA ARG A 53 4.03 -0.97 -21.19
C ARG A 53 4.72 -2.33 -21.12
N ASP A 54 5.82 -2.46 -21.86
CA ASP A 54 6.57 -3.70 -21.99
C ASP A 54 7.77 -3.66 -21.04
N THR A 55 7.54 -4.09 -19.80
CA THR A 55 8.63 -4.26 -18.82
C THR A 55 9.16 -5.68 -18.86
N ILE A 56 10.49 -5.81 -18.84
CA ILE A 56 11.14 -7.11 -18.70
C ILE A 56 11.02 -7.54 -17.23
N PRO A 57 10.62 -8.79 -16.92
CA PRO A 57 10.54 -9.26 -15.54
C PRO A 57 11.86 -9.04 -14.80
N THR A 58 11.81 -8.35 -13.66
CA THR A 58 12.98 -8.09 -12.81
C THR A 58 13.64 -9.40 -12.40
N LEU A 59 14.96 -9.48 -12.60
CA LEU A 59 15.80 -10.59 -12.14
C LEU A 59 16.52 -10.17 -10.87
N GLY A 60 16.22 -10.84 -9.76
CA GLY A 60 16.81 -10.49 -8.46
C GLY A 60 16.25 -9.18 -7.90
N VAL A 61 17.03 -8.10 -7.97
CA VAL A 61 16.70 -6.79 -7.40
C VAL A 61 17.14 -5.68 -8.35
N GLN A 62 16.23 -4.76 -8.66
CA GLN A 62 16.55 -3.50 -9.32
C GLN A 62 16.60 -2.39 -8.26
N THR A 63 17.62 -1.52 -8.33
CA THR A 63 17.75 -0.38 -7.41
C THR A 63 17.68 0.91 -8.19
N GLU A 64 16.77 1.79 -7.78
CA GLU A 64 16.68 3.16 -8.24
C GLU A 64 17.15 4.11 -7.14
N ARG A 65 17.85 5.18 -7.53
CA ARG A 65 18.37 6.18 -6.60
C ARG A 65 17.80 7.54 -6.96
N VAL A 66 17.18 8.20 -5.99
CA VAL A 66 16.71 9.59 -6.12
C VAL A 66 17.43 10.44 -5.10
N THR A 67 18.03 11.54 -5.54
CA THR A 67 18.68 12.51 -4.65
C THR A 67 17.74 13.68 -4.42
N LEU A 68 17.35 13.91 -3.17
CA LEU A 68 16.49 15.00 -2.74
C LEU A 68 17.31 15.94 -1.83
N GLY A 69 17.92 16.97 -2.43
CA GLY A 69 18.81 17.88 -1.71
C GLY A 69 20.04 17.16 -1.16
N LEU A 70 20.16 17.07 0.17
CA LEU A 70 21.25 16.37 0.86
C LEU A 70 20.92 14.90 1.18
N ASN A 71 19.68 14.47 0.95
CA ASN A 71 19.20 13.13 1.26
C ASN A 71 19.18 12.26 0.00
N THR A 72 19.41 10.96 0.17
CA THR A 72 19.31 9.96 -0.88
C THR A 72 18.18 8.98 -0.55
N VAL A 73 17.27 8.76 -1.49
CA VAL A 73 16.26 7.71 -1.41
C VAL A 73 16.69 6.56 -2.33
N HIS A 74 16.77 5.36 -1.76
CA HIS A 74 16.99 4.12 -2.47
C HIS A 74 15.66 3.37 -2.58
N VAL A 75 15.24 3.08 -3.80
CA VAL A 75 14.04 2.27 -4.06
C VAL A 75 14.49 0.91 -4.61
N PHE A 76 14.25 -0.14 -3.83
CA PHE A 76 14.58 -1.52 -4.18
C PHE A 76 13.34 -2.23 -4.72
N ASP A 77 13.28 -2.46 -6.03
CA ASP A 77 12.25 -3.29 -6.68
C ASP A 77 12.69 -4.76 -6.66
N LEU A 78 12.03 -5.56 -5.82
CA LEU A 78 12.35 -6.97 -5.68
C LEU A 78 11.60 -7.82 -6.71
N ALA A 79 12.25 -8.83 -7.26
CA ALA A 79 11.61 -9.76 -8.16
C ALA A 79 10.45 -10.51 -7.47
N GLY A 80 9.30 -10.54 -8.14
CA GLY A 80 8.09 -11.20 -7.64
C GLY A 80 8.00 -12.70 -7.92
N GLN A 81 8.94 -13.26 -8.70
CA GLN A 81 8.97 -14.68 -9.03
C GLN A 81 9.38 -15.49 -7.80
N THR A 82 8.71 -16.61 -7.54
CA THR A 82 8.93 -17.45 -6.35
C THR A 82 10.39 -17.82 -6.13
N ARG A 83 11.15 -18.09 -7.21
CA ARG A 83 12.59 -18.42 -7.13
C ARG A 83 13.47 -17.33 -6.48
N PHE A 84 13.00 -16.07 -6.46
CA PHE A 84 13.72 -14.93 -5.89
C PHE A 84 13.17 -14.48 -4.53
N HIS A 85 12.12 -15.12 -3.99
CA HIS A 85 11.53 -14.72 -2.69
C HIS A 85 12.53 -14.82 -1.53
N HIS A 86 13.56 -15.67 -1.65
CA HIS A 86 14.65 -15.74 -0.67
C HIS A 86 15.40 -14.41 -0.49
N LEU A 87 15.35 -13.51 -1.48
CA LEU A 87 15.95 -12.17 -1.39
C LEU A 87 15.11 -11.24 -0.53
N TRP A 88 13.81 -11.47 -0.37
CA TRP A 88 12.90 -10.52 0.28
C TRP A 88 13.31 -10.23 1.72
N HIS A 89 13.55 -11.26 2.54
CA HIS A 89 13.96 -11.10 3.95
C HIS A 89 15.22 -10.22 4.10
N ARG A 90 16.17 -10.32 3.16
CA ARG A 90 17.42 -9.54 3.21
C ARG A 90 17.20 -8.04 3.02
N TYR A 91 16.22 -7.66 2.20
CA TYR A 91 15.93 -6.25 1.94
C TYR A 91 14.89 -5.71 2.91
N LEU A 92 13.88 -6.50 3.27
CA LEU A 92 12.84 -6.13 4.24
C LEU A 92 13.43 -5.76 5.61
N SER A 93 14.44 -6.50 6.10
CA SER A 93 15.15 -6.20 7.36
C SER A 93 15.95 -4.89 7.35
N ARG A 94 16.09 -4.25 6.19
CA ARG A 94 16.79 -2.96 6.01
C ARG A 94 15.86 -1.88 5.47
N ALA A 95 14.57 -2.17 5.36
CA ALA A 95 13.59 -1.24 4.83
C ALA A 95 13.26 -0.18 5.88
N ASP A 96 13.21 1.06 5.44
CA ASP A 96 12.61 2.17 6.19
C ASP A 96 11.13 2.31 5.85
N LEU A 97 10.73 1.84 4.66
CA LEU A 97 9.35 1.73 4.19
C LEU A 97 9.20 0.48 3.31
N VAL A 98 8.14 -0.30 3.54
CA VAL A 98 7.76 -1.42 2.67
C VAL A 98 6.54 -1.02 1.83
N ILE A 99 6.64 -1.16 0.51
CA ILE A 99 5.52 -1.01 -0.42
C ILE A 99 5.16 -2.38 -0.97
N TYR A 100 4.00 -2.93 -0.57
CA TYR A 100 3.47 -4.18 -1.09
C TYR A 100 2.49 -3.92 -2.24
N VAL A 101 2.83 -4.38 -3.45
CA VAL A 101 2.02 -4.17 -4.66
C VAL A 101 1.29 -5.45 -5.04
N LEU A 102 -0.04 -5.37 -5.11
CA LEU A 102 -0.93 -6.42 -5.58
C LEU A 102 -1.59 -6.03 -6.92
N ASP A 103 -1.88 -7.04 -7.74
CA ASP A 103 -2.67 -6.88 -8.96
C ASP A 103 -4.14 -7.07 -8.65
N LEU A 104 -4.96 -6.03 -8.77
CA LEU A 104 -6.39 -6.15 -8.52
C LEU A 104 -7.16 -6.89 -9.61
N SER A 105 -6.56 -7.04 -10.81
CA SER A 105 -7.22 -7.68 -11.95
C SER A 105 -7.01 -9.20 -12.03
N ASP A 106 -6.11 -9.75 -11.20
CA ASP A 106 -5.72 -11.16 -11.25
C ASP A 106 -6.30 -11.97 -10.09
N LEU A 107 -7.50 -12.53 -10.30
CA LEU A 107 -8.14 -13.43 -9.33
C LEU A 107 -7.37 -14.73 -9.11
N SER A 108 -6.66 -15.21 -10.14
CA SER A 108 -5.99 -16.51 -10.09
C SER A 108 -4.87 -16.53 -9.05
N SER A 109 -4.26 -15.38 -8.79
CA SER A 109 -3.21 -15.21 -7.79
C SER A 109 -3.68 -14.57 -6.48
N TRP A 110 -4.99 -14.31 -6.30
CA TRP A 110 -5.53 -13.61 -5.12
C TRP A 110 -5.16 -14.29 -3.79
N SER A 111 -5.41 -15.59 -3.69
CA SER A 111 -5.07 -16.38 -2.49
C SER A 111 -3.56 -16.34 -2.22
N GLN A 112 -2.75 -16.43 -3.27
CA GLN A 112 -1.31 -16.39 -3.18
C GLN A 112 -0.80 -15.02 -2.72
N THR A 113 -1.34 -13.92 -3.26
CA THR A 113 -0.89 -12.56 -2.89
C THR A 113 -1.31 -12.22 -1.47
N LYS A 114 -2.51 -12.65 -1.04
CA LYS A 114 -2.97 -12.47 0.35
C LYS A 114 -2.08 -13.21 1.33
N CYS A 115 -1.82 -14.50 1.08
CA CYS A 115 -0.92 -15.30 1.92
C CYS A 115 0.47 -14.65 2.00
N LYS A 116 1.01 -14.20 0.86
CA LYS A 116 2.34 -13.60 0.82
C LYS A 116 2.40 -12.23 1.50
N LEU A 117 1.36 -11.42 1.40
CA LEU A 117 1.23 -10.17 2.17
C LEU A 117 1.25 -10.46 3.67
N GLN A 118 0.49 -11.46 4.13
CA GLN A 118 0.43 -11.84 5.54
C GLN A 118 1.82 -12.28 6.06
N GLU A 119 2.56 -13.07 5.27
CA GLU A 119 3.95 -13.40 5.58
C GLU A 119 4.82 -12.15 5.73
N VAL A 120 4.76 -11.22 4.76
CA VAL A 120 5.56 -9.97 4.79
C VAL A 120 5.19 -9.10 5.99
N ILE A 121 3.90 -9.00 6.34
CA ILE A 121 3.45 -8.28 7.53
C ILE A 121 4.06 -8.92 8.78
N CYS A 122 3.87 -10.23 8.97
CA CYS A 122 4.41 -10.96 10.12
C CYS A 122 5.92 -10.81 10.25
N ASP A 123 6.66 -10.95 9.15
CA ASP A 123 8.12 -10.87 9.13
C ASP A 123 8.67 -9.49 9.52
N THR A 124 7.91 -8.43 9.23
CA THR A 124 8.38 -7.06 9.46
C THR A 124 7.72 -6.42 10.68
N ASN A 125 6.65 -7.01 11.25
CA ASN A 125 5.79 -6.36 12.25
C ASN A 125 6.55 -5.91 13.49
N HIS A 126 7.53 -6.72 13.91
CA HIS A 126 8.36 -6.45 15.09
C HIS A 126 9.30 -5.24 14.95
N ASP A 127 9.61 -4.84 13.72
CA ASP A 127 10.53 -3.73 13.44
C ASP A 127 9.82 -2.37 13.37
N SER A 128 8.50 -2.35 13.57
CA SER A 128 7.63 -1.17 13.43
C SER A 128 7.80 -0.40 12.11
N ILE A 129 8.26 -1.10 11.05
CA ILE A 129 8.47 -0.50 9.73
C ILE A 129 7.11 -0.15 9.11
N PRO A 130 6.88 1.11 8.70
CA PRO A 130 5.68 1.52 7.99
C PRO A 130 5.47 0.69 6.72
N MET A 131 4.21 0.39 6.41
CA MET A 131 3.85 -0.38 5.23
C MET A 131 2.76 0.32 4.41
N LEU A 132 2.98 0.35 3.11
CA LEU A 132 2.03 0.80 2.12
C LEU A 132 1.56 -0.40 1.29
N ILE A 133 0.26 -0.66 1.27
CA ILE A 133 -0.36 -1.68 0.43
C ILE A 133 -1.00 -1.00 -0.77
N VAL A 134 -0.63 -1.45 -1.96
CA VAL A 134 -1.01 -0.81 -3.22
C VAL A 134 -1.74 -1.81 -4.12
N GLY A 135 -3.05 -1.64 -4.22
CA GLY A 135 -3.93 -2.26 -5.22
C GLY A 135 -3.75 -1.63 -6.59
N ASN A 136 -2.90 -2.21 -7.44
CA ASN A 136 -2.62 -1.67 -8.76
C ASN A 136 -3.62 -2.20 -9.82
N LYS A 137 -3.61 -1.55 -10.99
CA LYS A 137 -4.39 -1.89 -12.19
C LYS A 137 -5.91 -1.69 -12.05
N ILE A 138 -6.34 -0.67 -11.31
CA ILE A 138 -7.77 -0.30 -11.22
C ILE A 138 -8.39 0.06 -12.59
N ASP A 139 -7.58 0.42 -13.58
CA ASP A 139 -8.03 0.72 -14.93
C ASP A 139 -8.57 -0.53 -15.65
N LEU A 140 -8.16 -1.72 -15.22
CA LEU A 140 -8.68 -2.98 -15.73
C LEU A 140 -10.00 -3.36 -15.05
N LEU A 141 -10.19 -2.97 -13.79
CA LEU A 141 -11.46 -3.14 -13.08
C LEU A 141 -12.60 -2.31 -13.71
N SER A 142 -12.28 -1.08 -14.14
CA SER A 142 -13.25 -0.19 -14.79
C SER A 142 -13.77 -0.75 -16.12
N GLN A 143 -12.97 -1.57 -16.82
CA GLN A 143 -13.40 -2.24 -18.06
C GLN A 143 -14.38 -3.38 -17.77
N LEU A 144 -14.20 -4.09 -16.64
CA LEU A 144 -15.13 -5.13 -16.20
C LEU A 144 -16.49 -4.52 -15.83
N GLU A 145 -16.51 -3.40 -15.11
CA GLU A 145 -17.76 -2.64 -14.84
C GLU A 145 -18.48 -2.23 -16.13
N ALA A 146 -17.75 -1.68 -17.10
CA ALA A 146 -18.30 -1.23 -18.38
C ALA A 146 -18.90 -2.40 -19.19
N ASN A 147 -18.26 -3.57 -19.15
CA ASN A 147 -18.76 -4.77 -19.83
C ASN A 147 -20.00 -5.35 -19.12
N SER A 148 -20.05 -5.35 -17.78
CA SER A 148 -21.22 -5.78 -17.02
C SER A 148 -22.42 -4.83 -17.18
N THR A 149 -22.16 -3.52 -17.25
CA THR A 149 -23.19 -2.48 -17.42
C THR A 149 -23.62 -2.26 -18.88
N ALA A 150 -22.91 -2.81 -19.87
CA ALA A 150 -23.36 -2.85 -21.27
C ALA A 150 -24.65 -3.68 -21.47
N SER A 151 -24.97 -4.60 -20.53
CA SER A 151 -26.26 -5.27 -20.44
C SER A 151 -27.27 -4.56 -19.52
N GLY A 152 -26.94 -3.38 -18.97
CA GLY A 152 -27.77 -2.71 -17.96
C GLY A 152 -27.35 -1.27 -17.65
N ARG A 153 -27.73 -0.36 -18.54
CA ARG A 153 -28.08 1.07 -18.30
C ARG A 153 -27.12 1.97 -17.48
N ARG A 154 -26.60 2.99 -18.18
CA ARG A 154 -26.12 4.33 -17.75
C ARG A 154 -26.45 4.76 -16.31
N LEU A 155 -25.44 5.26 -15.57
CA LEU A 155 -25.55 6.44 -14.72
C LEU A 155 -24.24 7.25 -14.64
N SER A 156 -24.33 8.45 -14.07
CA SER A 156 -23.67 9.70 -14.43
C SER A 156 -22.47 10.14 -13.57
N LYS A 157 -21.66 11.05 -14.17
CA LYS A 157 -20.61 11.93 -13.59
C LYS A 157 -20.88 12.49 -12.19
N LYS A 158 -19.81 12.68 -11.39
CA LYS A 158 -19.41 13.87 -10.55
C LYS A 158 -18.48 13.42 -9.39
N THR A 159 -17.53 14.14 -8.77
CA THR A 159 -16.86 15.48 -8.86
C THR A 159 -15.53 15.34 -8.05
N ALA A 160 -14.60 16.30 -8.19
CA ALA A 160 -13.30 16.41 -7.50
C ALA A 160 -13.35 16.41 -5.95
N PRO A 161 -12.26 16.01 -5.25
CA PRO A 161 -12.21 16.08 -3.79
C PRO A 161 -11.73 17.44 -3.27
N ASP A 162 -12.29 17.78 -2.11
CA ASP A 162 -12.19 19.04 -1.37
C ASP A 162 -10.95 19.07 -0.45
N GLN A 163 -10.45 20.28 -0.17
CA GLN A 163 -9.13 20.54 0.42
C GLN A 163 -9.27 20.84 1.92
N ASN A 164 -9.30 19.82 2.78
CA ASN A 164 -8.98 19.95 4.22
C ASN A 164 -9.05 18.58 4.93
N THR A 165 -7.93 17.86 5.03
CA THR A 165 -7.79 16.77 6.00
C THR A 165 -6.32 16.43 6.31
N LEU A 166 -5.56 17.40 6.82
CA LEU A 166 -4.40 17.09 7.66
C LEU A 166 -4.84 17.29 9.09
N ASP A 167 -5.02 16.19 9.83
CA ASP A 167 -4.54 16.06 11.21
C ASP A 167 -4.84 14.64 11.73
N ASN A 168 -3.75 13.98 12.16
CA ASN A 168 -3.64 12.68 12.84
C ASN A 168 -3.75 11.42 11.97
N TRP A 169 -2.58 10.87 11.62
CA TRP A 169 -2.42 9.61 10.90
C TRP A 169 -1.83 8.52 11.79
N LYS A 170 -2.50 7.38 11.84
CA LYS A 170 -1.94 6.08 12.25
C LYS A 170 -2.50 4.93 11.41
N PHE A 171 -3.71 5.12 10.90
CA PHE A 171 -4.31 4.38 9.80
C PHE A 171 -5.06 5.43 8.96
N LEU A 172 -5.38 5.20 7.68
CA LEU A 172 -6.18 6.11 6.83
C LEU A 172 -7.65 6.31 7.31
N ALA A 173 -7.87 6.28 8.63
CA ALA A 173 -9.09 6.46 9.38
C ALA A 173 -9.92 7.71 9.04
N PRO A 174 -9.36 8.88 8.62
CA PRO A 174 -10.21 10.04 8.31
C PRO A 174 -11.14 9.82 7.12
N LEU A 175 -10.77 8.96 6.17
CA LEU A 175 -11.59 8.58 5.00
C LEU A 175 -12.54 7.41 5.31
N LEU A 176 -12.29 6.70 6.42
CA LEU A 176 -12.95 5.46 6.79
C LEU A 176 -13.75 5.62 8.10
N ARG A 177 -14.36 6.79 8.33
CA ARG A 177 -15.03 7.12 9.61
C ARG A 177 -16.15 6.14 10.00
N ASN A 178 -16.71 5.42 9.03
CA ASN A 178 -17.77 4.43 9.22
C ASN A 178 -17.29 2.99 8.94
N TYR A 179 -15.99 2.74 9.03
CA TYR A 179 -15.43 1.41 8.81
C TYR A 179 -15.73 0.49 10.00
N GLU A 180 -16.75 -0.34 9.85
CA GLU A 180 -17.14 -1.40 10.78
C GLU A 180 -16.78 -2.73 10.15
N PHE A 181 -15.73 -3.40 10.65
CA PHE A 181 -15.20 -4.63 10.04
C PHE A 181 -16.26 -5.73 9.93
N ASP A 182 -17.07 -5.88 10.98
CA ASP A 182 -18.05 -6.97 11.16
C ASP A 182 -19.28 -6.90 10.24
N ASP A 183 -19.64 -5.72 9.70
CA ASP A 183 -20.91 -5.51 8.98
C ASP A 183 -20.82 -5.63 7.45
N ILE A 184 -19.66 -5.99 6.89
CA ILE A 184 -19.51 -6.14 5.43
C ILE A 184 -19.54 -7.62 5.03
N PRO A 185 -20.40 -8.00 4.08
CA PRO A 185 -20.42 -9.36 3.55
C PRO A 185 -19.06 -9.70 2.91
N THR A 186 -18.48 -10.85 3.28
CA THR A 186 -17.35 -11.41 2.53
C THR A 186 -17.82 -11.67 1.11
N TYR A 187 -17.22 -10.98 0.14
CA TYR A 187 -17.61 -11.14 -1.25
C TYR A 187 -16.96 -12.41 -1.80
N GLN A 188 -17.73 -13.23 -2.50
CA GLN A 188 -17.14 -14.23 -3.36
C GLN A 188 -16.58 -13.48 -4.58
N LEU A 189 -15.29 -13.16 -4.52
CA LEU A 189 -14.59 -12.48 -5.60
C LEU A 189 -14.56 -13.37 -6.84
N ASP A 190 -15.35 -12.98 -7.83
CA ASP A 190 -15.36 -13.51 -9.19
C ASP A 190 -15.14 -12.37 -10.19
N GLU A 191 -15.02 -12.70 -11.48
CA GLU A 191 -14.77 -11.70 -12.52
C GLU A 191 -15.85 -10.61 -12.57
N THR A 192 -17.08 -10.92 -12.15
CA THR A 192 -18.20 -9.97 -12.16
C THR A 192 -18.15 -8.98 -11.01
N ASN A 193 -17.54 -9.35 -9.88
CA ASN A 193 -17.49 -8.54 -8.66
C ASN A 193 -16.11 -7.91 -8.39
N LEU A 194 -15.12 -8.14 -9.25
CA LEU A 194 -13.77 -7.61 -9.13
C LEU A 194 -13.70 -6.08 -8.93
N TYR A 195 -14.65 -5.35 -9.51
CA TYR A 195 -14.72 -3.90 -9.41
C TYR A 195 -14.89 -3.37 -7.98
N VAL A 196 -15.45 -4.20 -7.10
CA VAL A 196 -15.69 -3.88 -5.69
C VAL A 196 -14.37 -3.63 -4.95
N LEU A 197 -13.27 -4.27 -5.38
CA LEU A 197 -11.91 -4.08 -4.82
C LEU A 197 -11.32 -2.69 -5.07
N ARG A 198 -11.95 -1.85 -5.90
CA ARG A 198 -11.59 -0.43 -6.03
C ARG A 198 -11.86 0.36 -4.75
N ASN A 199 -12.81 -0.10 -3.93
CA ASN A 199 -13.04 0.49 -2.62
C ASN A 199 -11.97 -0.03 -1.64
N VAL A 200 -11.17 0.89 -1.09
CA VAL A 200 -10.12 0.60 -0.10
C VAL A 200 -10.66 -0.12 1.13
N GLU A 201 -11.88 0.20 1.56
CA GLU A 201 -12.53 -0.50 2.68
C GLU A 201 -12.70 -1.98 2.36
N ILE A 202 -13.21 -2.29 1.18
CA ILE A 202 -13.49 -3.67 0.79
C ILE A 202 -12.17 -4.41 0.54
N LEU A 203 -11.21 -3.76 -0.13
CA LEU A 203 -9.87 -4.31 -0.30
C LEU A 203 -9.20 -4.66 1.05
N SER A 204 -9.23 -3.74 2.01
CA SER A 204 -8.63 -3.99 3.33
C SER A 204 -9.25 -5.23 4.01
N LYS A 205 -10.57 -5.39 3.93
CA LYS A 205 -11.27 -6.56 4.48
C LYS A 205 -10.95 -7.85 3.77
N GLU A 206 -10.92 -7.83 2.44
CA GLU A 206 -10.55 -9.00 1.64
C GLU A 206 -9.10 -9.44 1.92
N LEU A 207 -8.22 -8.51 2.29
CA LEU A 207 -6.86 -8.80 2.77
C LEU A 207 -6.82 -9.24 4.25
N GLY A 208 -7.92 -9.09 5.00
CA GLY A 208 -8.02 -9.42 6.42
C GLY A 208 -7.48 -8.32 7.34
N LEU A 209 -7.43 -7.07 6.88
CA LEU A 209 -6.87 -5.93 7.61
C LEU A 209 -7.99 -5.10 8.23
N ASP A 210 -8.11 -5.12 9.54
CA ASP A 210 -8.89 -4.16 10.30
C ASP A 210 -8.02 -2.91 10.57
N LEU A 211 -8.15 -1.94 9.68
CA LEU A 211 -7.40 -0.68 9.75
C LEU A 211 -7.82 0.19 10.94
N LYS A 212 -9.01 0.01 11.50
CA LYS A 212 -9.49 0.83 12.62
C LYS A 212 -8.86 0.38 13.93
N ASN A 213 -8.82 -0.93 14.15
CA ASN A 213 -8.27 -1.52 15.36
C ASN A 213 -6.78 -1.89 15.21
N GLY A 214 -6.22 -1.77 14.01
CA GLY A 214 -4.84 -2.15 13.72
C GLY A 214 -4.64 -3.66 13.87
N ILE A 215 -5.57 -4.47 13.36
CA ILE A 215 -5.54 -5.93 13.51
C ILE A 215 -5.45 -6.58 12.13
N LEU A 216 -4.56 -7.56 12.00
CA LEU A 216 -4.56 -8.51 10.89
C LEU A 216 -5.28 -9.79 11.32
N HIS A 217 -6.39 -10.10 10.65
CA HIS A 217 -7.14 -11.33 10.78
C HIS A 217 -6.53 -12.42 9.89
N LEU A 218 -6.05 -13.48 10.53
CA LEU A 218 -5.62 -14.72 9.90
C LEU A 218 -6.71 -15.79 10.04
N PRO A 219 -6.69 -16.87 9.25
CA PRO A 219 -7.73 -17.91 9.31
C PRO A 219 -7.98 -18.48 10.70
N ASN A 220 -6.96 -18.54 11.56
CA ASN A 220 -7.02 -19.15 12.90
C ASN A 220 -6.56 -18.22 14.02
N SER A 221 -6.21 -16.96 13.74
CA SER A 221 -5.61 -16.06 14.73
C SER A 221 -5.76 -14.59 14.34
N GLN A 222 -5.40 -13.69 15.26
CA GLN A 222 -5.34 -12.26 15.02
C GLN A 222 -4.00 -11.72 15.49
N ILE A 223 -3.45 -10.75 14.77
CA ILE A 223 -2.17 -10.11 15.08
C ILE A 223 -2.39 -8.61 15.16
N TYR A 224 -1.92 -7.98 16.24
CA TYR A 224 -1.89 -6.52 16.35
C TYR A 224 -0.74 -5.95 15.50
N LEU A 225 -1.05 -4.95 14.69
CA LEU A 225 -0.12 -4.24 13.82
C LEU A 225 0.55 -3.14 14.62
N ASP A 226 1.84 -3.30 14.89
CA ASP A 226 2.67 -2.29 15.57
C ASP A 226 3.44 -1.45 14.56
N ARG A 227 2.71 -0.91 13.58
CA ARG A 227 3.23 -0.17 12.43
C ARG A 227 2.20 0.80 11.89
N ASP A 228 2.66 1.84 11.21
CA ASP A 228 1.80 2.64 10.35
C ASP A 228 1.46 1.83 9.09
N LEU A 229 0.17 1.78 8.75
CA LEU A 229 -0.32 1.03 7.59
C LEU A 229 -1.26 1.91 6.76
N ALA A 230 -1.00 1.95 5.45
CA ALA A 230 -1.86 2.60 4.48
C ALA A 230 -2.21 1.66 3.33
N VAL A 231 -3.41 1.82 2.78
CA VAL A 231 -3.91 1.03 1.65
C VAL A 231 -4.43 1.99 0.58
N PHE A 232 -3.94 1.85 -0.64
CA PHE A 232 -4.37 2.65 -1.80
C PHE A 232 -4.71 1.75 -2.98
N THR A 233 -5.58 2.26 -3.85
CA THR A 233 -5.85 1.65 -5.16
C THR A 233 -5.42 2.61 -6.26
N ILE A 234 -4.59 2.17 -7.20
CA ILE A 234 -3.95 3.03 -8.21
C ILE A 234 -4.02 2.43 -9.61
N SER A 235 -3.74 3.26 -10.63
CA SER A 235 -3.34 2.78 -11.95
C SER A 235 -2.00 3.38 -12.34
N CYS A 236 -0.94 2.56 -12.37
CA CYS A 236 0.36 3.00 -12.90
C CYS A 236 0.30 3.34 -14.40
N LYS A 237 -0.67 2.79 -15.15
CA LYS A 237 -0.82 3.00 -16.58
C LYS A 237 -1.43 4.37 -16.89
N ASN A 238 -2.45 4.77 -16.13
CA ASN A 238 -3.15 6.03 -16.33
C ASN A 238 -2.60 7.17 -15.44
N GLY A 239 -1.85 6.83 -14.39
CA GLY A 239 -1.41 7.78 -13.36
C GLY A 239 -2.46 8.04 -12.28
N ASP A 240 -3.58 7.31 -12.29
CA ASP A 240 -4.68 7.50 -11.33
C ASP A 240 -4.20 7.21 -9.90
N TYR A 241 -4.40 8.19 -9.00
CA TYR A 241 -4.11 8.12 -7.56
C TYR A 241 -2.63 7.88 -7.18
N ILE A 242 -1.69 8.02 -8.14
CA ILE A 242 -0.26 7.92 -7.86
C ILE A 242 0.22 9.08 -6.97
N GLN A 243 -0.34 10.28 -7.15
CA GLN A 243 0.04 11.44 -6.36
C GLN A 243 -0.33 11.25 -4.88
N ASP A 244 -1.48 10.63 -4.58
CA ASP A 244 -1.89 10.35 -3.20
C ASP A 244 -0.89 9.42 -2.49
N VAL A 245 -0.34 8.44 -3.23
CA VAL A 245 0.73 7.57 -2.73
C VAL A 245 2.02 8.36 -2.46
N VAL A 246 2.43 9.23 -3.38
CA VAL A 246 3.63 10.07 -3.21
C VAL A 246 3.47 11.00 -2.02
N ASP A 247 2.32 11.67 -1.92
CA ASP A 247 2.01 12.61 -0.85
C ASP A 247 2.02 11.92 0.52
N TRP A 248 1.55 10.66 0.60
CA TRP A 248 1.64 9.86 1.82
C TRP A 248 3.10 9.52 2.17
N ILE A 249 3.91 9.10 1.20
CA ILE A 249 5.33 8.76 1.42
C ILE A 249 6.12 9.99 1.89
N VAL A 250 5.84 11.18 1.35
CA VAL A 250 6.52 12.44 1.74
C VAL A 250 6.17 12.87 3.16
N GLN A 251 5.04 12.40 3.69
CA GLN A 251 4.53 12.78 5.01
C GLN A 251 4.92 11.81 6.13
N LEU A 252 5.50 10.64 5.80
CA LEU A 252 6.22 9.73 6.71
C LEU A 252 7.55 10.34 7.22
#